data_AF-A0A6J0KRA8-F1
#
_entry.id   AF-A0A6J0KRA8-F1
#
_cell.length_a   1.000
_cell.length_b   1.000
_cell.length_c   1.000
_cell.angle_alpha   90.00
_cell.angle_beta   90.00
_cell.angle_gamma   90.00
#
_symmetry.space_group_name_H-M   'P 1'
#
loop_
_entity.id
_entity.type
_entity.pdbx_description
1 polymer ?
#
loop_
_entity_poly.entity_id
_entity_poly.type
_entity_poly.pdbx_seq_one_letter_code
_entity_poly.pdbx_strand_id
1 'polypeptide(L)'
;MSDNKDHNSDSDSDGAPEEFTQEQAKLEDAALRKIHRENKARVVLEKKESRRRLAEKITPRKSRKIDTFDDIKEEEEEEEHEEDPEALANKGFLSKNIIDFLAEREKQKNVSDSKEEEAKHPRKKKLKSSGIETVIYKEIPPPECLKTGLDFLKNRKAQVPRSSSILTNSSQALRLVTGASSAKKQPRRK
;
A
#
# COMPACT_ATOMS: atom_id res chain seq x y z
N MET A 1 -45.28 -16.36 -58.58
CA MET A 1 -46.23 -15.51 -57.84
C MET A 1 -47.17 -16.41 -57.07
N SER A 2 -47.58 -15.93 -55.90
CA SER A 2 -48.51 -16.50 -54.91
C SER A 2 -47.82 -17.03 -53.65
N ASP A 3 -48.03 -16.23 -52.62
CA ASP A 3 -47.45 -16.16 -51.30
C ASP A 3 -48.13 -17.08 -50.26
N ASN A 4 -47.50 -17.11 -49.08
CA ASN A 4 -48.06 -17.37 -47.74
C ASN A 4 -48.35 -18.82 -47.36
N LYS A 5 -47.57 -19.34 -46.38
CA LYS A 5 -48.01 -19.30 -44.98
C LYS A 5 -46.87 -19.62 -44.02
N ASP A 6 -46.50 -18.63 -43.23
CA ASP A 6 -45.63 -18.76 -42.07
C ASP A 6 -46.23 -19.75 -41.06
N HIS A 7 -45.43 -20.74 -40.65
CA HIS A 7 -45.65 -21.47 -39.41
C HIS A 7 -44.33 -21.49 -38.61
N ASN A 8 -43.87 -20.28 -38.27
CA ASN A 8 -42.99 -20.09 -37.13
C ASN A 8 -43.82 -20.37 -35.87
N SER A 9 -43.78 -21.60 -35.40
CA SER A 9 -44.15 -21.93 -34.03
C SER A 9 -42.98 -21.54 -33.13
N ASP A 10 -42.72 -20.22 -33.04
CA ASP A 10 -41.98 -19.64 -31.92
C ASP A 10 -42.90 -19.77 -30.70
N SER A 11 -42.85 -20.96 -30.11
CA SER A 11 -43.40 -21.21 -28.80
C SER A 11 -42.45 -20.56 -27.79
N ASP A 12 -42.43 -19.22 -27.78
CA ASP A 12 -41.99 -18.41 -26.65
C ASP A 12 -42.95 -18.69 -25.50
N SER A 13 -42.82 -19.87 -24.92
CA SER A 13 -43.33 -20.17 -23.60
C SER A 13 -42.47 -19.38 -22.63
N ASP A 14 -42.72 -18.07 -22.56
CA ASP A 14 -42.44 -17.23 -21.41
C ASP A 14 -43.14 -17.88 -20.22
N GLY A 15 -42.45 -18.85 -19.61
CA GLY A 15 -42.86 -19.47 -18.38
C GLY A 15 -43.05 -18.34 -17.38
N ALA A 16 -44.31 -18.07 -17.02
CA ALA A 16 -44.64 -17.11 -15.99
C ALA A 16 -43.75 -17.38 -14.76
N PRO A 17 -43.15 -16.35 -14.15
CA PRO A 17 -42.25 -16.54 -13.04
C PRO A 17 -42.96 -17.37 -11.97
N GLU A 18 -42.27 -18.39 -11.48
CA GLU A 18 -42.75 -19.30 -10.43
C GLU A 18 -43.34 -18.45 -9.30
N GLU A 19 -44.66 -18.53 -9.10
CA GLU A 19 -45.37 -17.70 -8.11
C GLU A 19 -44.95 -18.13 -6.71
N PHE A 20 -43.87 -17.53 -6.21
CA PHE A 20 -43.37 -17.80 -4.89
C PHE A 20 -44.40 -17.35 -3.87
N THR A 21 -44.85 -18.29 -3.03
CA THR A 21 -45.85 -17.96 -2.01
C THR A 21 -45.28 -16.87 -1.09
N GLN A 22 -46.11 -15.88 -0.75
CA GLN A 22 -45.68 -14.70 0.00
C GLN A 22 -44.99 -15.06 1.34
N GLU A 23 -45.32 -16.21 1.90
CA GLU A 23 -44.70 -16.75 3.12
C GLU A 23 -43.28 -17.24 2.89
N GLN A 24 -43.02 -17.97 1.79
CA GLN A 24 -41.68 -18.40 1.43
C GLN A 24 -40.78 -17.19 1.16
N ALA A 25 -41.28 -16.15 0.48
CA ALA A 25 -40.51 -14.93 0.20
C ALA A 25 -40.03 -14.25 1.49
N LYS A 26 -40.90 -14.19 2.51
CA LYS A 26 -40.57 -13.61 3.82
C LYS A 26 -39.50 -14.42 4.56
N LEU A 27 -39.54 -15.75 4.46
CA LEU A 27 -38.55 -16.63 5.08
C LEU A 27 -37.16 -16.46 4.44
N GLU A 28 -37.10 -16.39 3.12
CA GLU A 28 -35.84 -16.17 2.40
C GLU A 28 -35.23 -14.79 2.67
N ASP A 29 -36.05 -13.73 2.65
CA ASP A 29 -35.59 -12.38 2.98
C ASP A 29 -35.08 -12.30 4.43
N ALA A 30 -35.74 -12.97 5.38
CA ALA A 30 -35.25 -13.07 6.75
C ALA A 30 -33.88 -13.80 6.84
N ALA A 31 -33.70 -14.87 6.08
CA ALA A 31 -32.43 -15.60 6.01
C ALA A 31 -31.32 -14.73 5.39
N LEU A 32 -31.59 -14.02 4.30
CA LEU A 32 -30.64 -13.10 3.66
C LEU A 32 -30.24 -11.96 4.60
N ARG A 33 -31.20 -11.38 5.32
CA ARG A 33 -30.92 -10.34 6.33
C ARG A 33 -30.04 -10.85 7.45
N LYS A 34 -30.26 -12.08 7.91
CA LYS A 34 -29.43 -12.72 8.94
C LYS A 34 -27.99 -12.88 8.45
N ILE A 35 -27.80 -13.49 7.27
CA ILE A 35 -26.48 -13.67 6.65
C ILE A 35 -25.76 -12.33 6.48
N HIS A 36 -26.46 -11.30 6.03
CA HIS A 36 -25.86 -9.99 5.83
C HIS A 36 -25.39 -9.33 7.14
N ARG A 37 -26.15 -9.50 8.24
CA ARG A 37 -25.74 -9.03 9.58
C ARG A 37 -24.51 -9.78 10.07
N GLU A 38 -24.49 -11.10 9.93
CA GLU A 38 -23.37 -11.95 10.34
C GLU A 38 -22.10 -11.64 9.54
N ASN A 39 -22.21 -11.48 8.23
CA ASN A 39 -21.08 -11.10 7.37
C ASN A 39 -20.52 -9.72 7.75
N LYS A 40 -21.38 -8.73 8.02
CA LYS A 40 -20.95 -7.41 8.50
C LYS A 40 -20.18 -7.53 9.82
N ALA A 41 -20.69 -8.31 10.78
CA ALA A 41 -20.02 -8.53 12.05
C ALA A 41 -18.65 -9.20 11.86
N ARG A 42 -18.57 -10.25 11.03
CA ARG A 42 -17.33 -10.96 10.72
C ARG A 42 -16.28 -10.04 10.10
N VAL A 43 -16.64 -9.22 9.11
CA VAL A 43 -15.72 -8.27 8.45
C VAL A 43 -15.19 -7.24 9.44
N VAL A 44 -16.01 -6.77 10.38
CA VAL A 44 -15.58 -5.82 11.41
C VAL A 44 -14.56 -6.47 12.35
N LEU A 45 -14.80 -7.70 12.80
CA LEU A 45 -13.88 -8.45 13.66
C LEU A 45 -12.55 -8.73 12.96
N GLU A 46 -12.59 -9.20 11.71
CA GLU A 46 -11.40 -9.49 10.92
C GLU A 46 -10.56 -8.22 10.68
N LYS A 47 -11.20 -7.09 10.35
CA LYS A 47 -10.50 -5.81 10.22
C LYS A 47 -9.87 -5.37 11.54
N LYS A 48 -10.55 -5.57 12.68
CA LYS A 48 -10.02 -5.24 14.00
C LYS A 48 -8.82 -6.12 14.35
N GLU A 49 -8.88 -7.42 14.05
CA GLU A 49 -7.77 -8.35 14.27
C GLU A 49 -6.58 -8.04 13.35
N SER A 50 -6.83 -7.71 12.08
CA SER A 50 -5.80 -7.28 11.14
C SER A 50 -5.06 -6.03 11.63
N ARG A 51 -5.80 -5.02 12.13
CA ARG A 51 -5.20 -3.83 12.76
C ARG A 51 -4.37 -4.17 14.00
N ARG A 52 -4.84 -5.12 14.84
CA ARG A 52 -4.08 -5.59 16.02
C ARG A 52 -2.75 -6.23 15.61
N ARG A 53 -2.76 -7.16 14.65
CA ARG A 53 -1.55 -7.79 14.12
C ARG A 53 -0.59 -6.78 13.48
N LEU A 54 -1.13 -5.77 12.79
CA LEU A 54 -0.33 -4.69 12.23
C LEU A 54 0.34 -3.86 13.33
N ALA A 55 -0.39 -3.52 14.39
CA ALA A 55 0.17 -2.80 15.54
C ALA A 55 1.26 -3.61 16.25
N GLU A 56 1.07 -4.93 16.43
CA GLU A 56 2.09 -5.83 17.00
C GLU A 56 3.38 -5.87 16.14
N LYS A 57 3.26 -5.77 14.82
CA LYS A 57 4.41 -5.69 13.91
C LYS A 57 5.10 -4.33 13.91
N ILE A 58 4.34 -3.24 13.98
CA ILE A 58 4.86 -1.86 13.92
C ILE A 58 5.50 -1.46 15.25
N THR A 59 4.82 -1.75 16.36
CA THR A 59 5.36 -1.52 17.70
C THR A 59 5.79 -2.87 18.25
N PRO A 60 7.08 -3.24 18.18
CA PRO A 60 7.59 -4.38 18.94
C PRO A 60 7.49 -4.01 20.42
N ARG A 61 6.31 -4.21 21.00
CA ARG A 61 6.14 -4.18 22.44
C ARG A 61 6.95 -5.34 22.98
N LYS A 62 7.97 -5.05 23.79
CA LYS A 62 8.56 -6.04 24.70
C LYS A 62 7.36 -6.63 25.45
N SER A 63 7.04 -7.90 25.21
CA SER A 63 6.04 -8.56 26.03
C SER A 63 6.50 -8.41 27.47
N ARG A 64 5.73 -7.72 28.30
CA ARG A 64 5.87 -7.87 29.75
C ARG A 64 5.59 -9.35 29.98
N LYS A 65 6.65 -10.15 30.11
CA LYS A 65 6.58 -11.39 30.85
C LYS A 65 6.03 -10.95 32.20
N ILE A 66 4.81 -11.38 32.50
CA ILE A 66 4.32 -11.34 33.86
C ILE A 66 5.14 -12.44 34.50
N ASP A 67 6.30 -12.07 35.04
CA ASP A 67 7.06 -12.93 35.92
C ASP A 67 6.17 -13.10 37.15
N THR A 68 5.49 -14.24 37.21
CA THR A 68 5.07 -14.83 38.46
C THR A 68 6.32 -14.89 39.33
N PHE A 69 6.37 -13.96 40.28
CA PHE A 69 7.17 -13.97 41.48
C PHE A 69 7.34 -15.41 41.97
N ASP A 70 8.57 -15.92 41.94
CA ASP A 70 9.20 -16.61 43.06
C ASP A 70 10.67 -16.88 42.69
N ASP A 71 11.54 -16.55 43.64
CA ASP A 71 12.99 -16.81 43.69
C ASP A 71 13.88 -16.17 42.60
N ILE A 72 14.65 -15.16 42.99
CA ILE A 72 16.13 -15.26 43.11
C ILE A 72 16.63 -13.97 43.77
N LYS A 73 16.99 -14.14 45.06
CA LYS A 73 18.01 -13.46 45.86
C LYS A 73 18.55 -12.10 45.40
N GLU A 74 18.32 -11.14 46.28
CA GLU A 74 19.35 -10.27 46.88
C GLU A 74 20.80 -10.62 46.47
N GLU A 75 21.38 -9.81 45.60
CA GLU A 75 22.82 -9.53 45.58
C GLU A 75 22.96 -8.02 45.37
N GLU A 76 23.12 -7.34 46.50
CA GLU A 76 23.76 -6.04 46.60
C GLU A 76 25.20 -6.19 46.11
N GLU A 77 25.56 -5.56 45.00
CA GLU A 77 26.94 -5.15 44.76
C GLU A 77 26.94 -3.71 44.26
N GLU A 78 27.23 -2.82 45.21
CA GLU A 78 27.76 -1.50 44.97
C GLU A 78 29.12 -1.66 44.27
N GLU A 79 29.25 -1.20 43.02
CA GLU A 79 30.56 -0.84 42.48
C GLU A 79 30.52 0.61 42.00
N GLU A 80 31.14 1.46 42.81
CA GLU A 80 31.66 2.76 42.46
C GLU A 80 32.61 2.62 41.26
N HIS A 81 32.21 3.14 40.10
CA HIS A 81 33.16 3.38 39.02
C HIS A 81 33.51 4.86 38.98
N GLU A 82 34.76 5.14 39.32
CA GLU A 82 35.48 6.38 39.07
C GLU A 82 35.15 6.92 37.67
N GLU A 83 34.75 8.18 37.59
CA GLU A 83 34.42 8.84 36.33
C GLU A 83 35.69 9.01 35.48
N ASP A 84 35.92 8.04 34.60
CA ASP A 84 36.89 8.10 33.52
C ASP A 84 36.63 9.37 32.69
N PRO A 85 37.60 10.26 32.41
CA PRO A 85 37.35 11.52 31.68
C PRO A 85 36.81 11.32 30.26
N GLU A 86 36.94 10.12 29.70
CA GLU A 86 36.26 9.74 28.45
C GLU A 86 34.74 9.58 28.60
N ALA A 87 34.23 9.20 29.79
CA ALA A 87 32.79 9.07 30.04
C ALA A 87 32.09 10.45 30.05
N LEU A 88 32.78 11.49 30.54
CA LEU A 88 32.30 12.87 30.50
C LEU A 88 32.30 13.46 29.08
N ALA A 89 33.31 13.14 28.26
CA ALA A 89 33.35 13.53 26.85
C ALA A 89 32.27 12.82 26.00
N ASN A 90 31.88 11.61 26.40
CA ASN A 90 30.82 10.82 25.77
C ASN A 90 29.43 11.07 26.37
N LYS A 91 29.26 12.10 27.20
CA LYS A 91 27.97 12.47 27.80
C LYS A 91 26.99 12.95 26.71
N GLY A 92 26.26 12.01 26.12
CA GLY A 92 25.37 12.22 24.98
C GLY A 92 25.53 11.19 23.86
N PHE A 93 26.59 10.38 23.90
CA PHE A 93 26.79 9.25 22.99
C PHE A 93 26.38 7.93 23.64
N LEU A 94 26.04 6.95 22.80
CA LEU A 94 25.83 5.57 23.25
C LEU A 94 27.15 4.98 23.76
N SER A 95 27.08 4.01 24.68
CA SER A 95 28.28 3.32 25.15
C SER A 95 29.01 2.63 23.98
N LYS A 96 30.34 2.55 24.06
CA LYS A 96 31.19 1.93 23.02
C LYS A 96 30.68 0.53 22.65
N ASN A 97 30.30 -0.26 23.64
CA ASN A 97 29.71 -1.60 23.48
C ASN A 97 28.47 -1.61 22.54
N ILE A 98 27.60 -0.58 22.64
CA ILE A 98 26.41 -0.47 21.78
C ILE A 98 26.81 -0.02 20.36
N ILE A 99 27.77 0.90 20.25
CA ILE A 99 28.27 1.37 18.95
C ILE A 99 28.90 0.20 18.17
N ASP A 100 29.73 -0.61 18.83
CA ASP A 100 30.37 -1.77 18.23
C ASP A 100 29.34 -2.83 17.83
N PHE A 101 28.35 -3.11 18.68
CA PHE A 101 27.24 -4.01 18.36
C PHE A 101 26.44 -3.55 17.12
N LEU A 102 26.17 -2.24 16.99
CA LEU A 102 25.50 -1.68 15.83
C LEU A 102 26.37 -1.79 14.57
N ALA A 103 27.67 -1.53 14.68
CA ALA A 103 28.62 -1.64 13.57
C ALA A 103 28.76 -3.09 13.07
N GLU A 104 28.81 -4.07 13.96
CA GLU A 104 28.83 -5.50 13.60
C GLU A 104 27.54 -5.92 12.88
N ARG A 105 26.40 -5.47 13.38
CA ARG A 105 25.10 -5.74 12.76
C ARG A 105 24.97 -5.12 11.37
N GLU A 106 25.50 -3.91 11.19
CA GLU A 106 25.54 -3.26 9.88
C GLU A 106 26.47 -4.02 8.92
N LYS A 107 27.66 -4.43 9.36
CA LYS A 107 28.57 -5.27 8.57
C LYS A 107 27.90 -6.57 8.13
N GLN A 108 27.18 -7.27 9.01
CA GLN A 108 26.44 -8.48 8.65
C GLN A 108 25.33 -8.21 7.63
N LYS A 109 24.58 -7.13 7.79
CA LYS A 109 23.45 -6.80 6.90
C LYS A 109 23.90 -6.33 5.51
N ASN A 110 25.08 -5.73 5.41
CA ASN A 110 25.63 -5.21 4.16
C ASN A 110 26.34 -6.30 3.32
N VAL A 111 26.77 -7.41 3.93
CA VAL A 111 27.35 -8.55 3.18
C VAL A 111 26.29 -9.29 2.35
N SER A 112 25.01 -9.29 2.75
CA SER A 112 23.93 -9.86 1.94
C SER A 112 23.54 -9.04 0.70
N ASP A 113 24.07 -7.81 0.53
CA ASP A 113 23.77 -6.97 -0.64
C ASP A 113 25.03 -6.56 -1.43
N SER A 114 26.22 -7.09 -1.09
CA SER A 114 27.51 -6.62 -1.65
C SER A 114 28.46 -7.72 -2.14
N LYS A 115 27.95 -8.81 -2.72
CA LYS A 115 28.76 -9.68 -3.59
C LYS A 115 27.94 -10.17 -4.79
N GLU A 116 28.59 -10.03 -5.95
CA GLU A 116 28.16 -10.36 -7.32
C GLU A 116 27.21 -9.38 -8.05
N GLU A 117 27.85 -8.44 -8.73
CA GLU A 117 27.65 -8.24 -10.18
C GLU A 117 27.82 -9.59 -10.92
N GLU A 118 26.86 -10.50 -10.75
CA GLU A 118 26.52 -11.45 -11.80
C GLU A 118 25.13 -11.10 -12.29
N ALA A 119 25.01 -11.03 -13.61
CA ALA A 119 23.82 -10.60 -14.32
C ALA A 119 22.57 -11.24 -13.71
N LYS A 120 21.84 -10.45 -12.89
CA LYS A 120 20.56 -10.85 -12.32
C LYS A 120 19.66 -11.21 -13.49
N HIS A 121 19.47 -12.51 -13.75
CA HIS A 121 18.41 -12.94 -14.65
C HIS A 121 17.13 -12.28 -14.15
N PRO A 122 16.42 -11.51 -14.99
CA PRO A 122 15.25 -10.78 -14.55
C PRO A 122 14.30 -11.83 -13.98
N ARG A 123 14.00 -11.72 -12.67
CA ARG A 123 13.00 -12.55 -12.01
C ARG A 123 11.77 -12.51 -12.91
N LYS A 124 11.42 -13.66 -13.52
CA LYS A 124 10.27 -13.75 -14.41
C LYS A 124 9.06 -13.35 -13.59
N LYS A 125 8.61 -12.10 -13.75
CA LYS A 125 7.33 -11.65 -13.22
C LYS A 125 6.32 -12.64 -13.76
N LYS A 126 5.53 -13.27 -12.88
CA LYS A 126 4.43 -14.12 -13.35
C LYS A 126 3.62 -13.26 -14.31
N LEU A 127 3.64 -13.62 -15.59
CA LEU A 127 2.75 -13.03 -16.57
C LEU A 127 1.36 -13.29 -16.00
N LYS A 128 0.61 -12.22 -15.74
CA LYS A 128 -0.81 -12.35 -15.44
C LYS A 128 -1.37 -13.16 -16.59
N SER A 129 -2.03 -14.28 -16.31
CA SER A 129 -2.79 -14.98 -17.34
C SER A 129 -3.69 -13.93 -17.98
N SER A 130 -3.72 -13.90 -19.31
CA SER A 130 -4.62 -13.05 -20.08
C SER A 130 -6.06 -13.51 -19.79
N GLY A 131 -6.60 -13.12 -18.63
CA GLY A 131 -8.03 -13.03 -18.43
C GLY A 131 -8.62 -12.06 -19.46
N ILE A 132 -9.94 -12.14 -19.64
CA ILE A 132 -10.74 -11.41 -20.64
C ILE A 132 -10.05 -10.10 -21.04
N GLU A 133 -9.65 -10.03 -22.30
CA GLU A 133 -8.99 -8.87 -22.91
C GLU A 133 -9.80 -7.63 -22.54
N THR A 134 -9.19 -6.71 -21.79
CA THR A 134 -9.87 -5.48 -21.43
C THR A 134 -10.08 -4.68 -22.69
N VAL A 135 -11.30 -4.75 -23.24
CA VAL A 135 -11.73 -3.95 -24.38
C VAL A 135 -11.77 -2.50 -23.90
N ILE A 136 -10.74 -1.74 -24.24
CA ILE A 136 -10.73 -0.30 -24.05
C ILE A 136 -11.72 0.26 -25.07
N TYR A 137 -12.96 0.46 -24.64
CA TYR A 137 -13.99 1.13 -25.44
C TYR A 137 -13.53 2.55 -25.75
N LYS A 138 -13.04 2.78 -26.97
CA LYS A 138 -12.63 4.11 -27.47
C LYS A 138 -13.81 5.08 -27.61
N GLU A 139 -15.03 4.58 -27.45
CA GLU A 139 -16.28 5.27 -27.74
C GLU A 139 -16.95 5.84 -26.48
N ILE A 140 -16.43 5.57 -25.28
CA ILE A 140 -17.01 6.17 -24.07
C ILE A 140 -16.65 7.66 -24.07
N PRO A 141 -17.63 8.55 -24.15
CA PRO A 141 -17.35 9.98 -24.12
C PRO A 141 -16.75 10.34 -22.75
N PRO A 142 -15.80 11.29 -22.71
CA PRO A 142 -15.22 11.74 -21.45
C PRO A 142 -16.34 12.24 -20.53
N PRO A 143 -16.36 11.82 -19.25
CA PRO A 143 -17.41 12.24 -18.32
C PRO A 143 -17.36 13.76 -18.11
N GLU A 144 -18.53 14.35 -17.86
CA GLU A 144 -18.67 15.80 -17.71
C GLU A 144 -17.82 16.38 -16.57
N CYS A 145 -17.55 15.58 -15.54
CA CYS A 145 -16.69 15.96 -14.41
C CYS A 145 -15.23 16.25 -14.82
N LEU A 146 -14.77 15.79 -15.98
CA LEU A 146 -13.46 16.16 -16.51
C LEU A 146 -13.43 17.62 -16.95
N LYS A 147 -14.52 18.12 -17.55
CA LYS A 147 -14.62 19.52 -17.99
C LYS A 147 -14.59 20.44 -16.77
N THR A 148 -15.41 20.14 -15.77
CA THR A 148 -15.46 20.93 -14.52
C THR A 148 -14.14 20.90 -13.76
N GLY A 149 -13.47 19.73 -13.70
CA GLY A 149 -12.15 19.60 -13.07
C GLY A 149 -11.06 20.39 -13.79
N LEU A 150 -11.04 20.37 -15.12
CA LEU A 150 -10.08 21.14 -15.91
C LEU A 150 -10.28 22.65 -15.74
N ASP A 151 -11.53 23.11 -15.73
CA ASP A 151 -11.83 24.54 -15.57
C ASP A 151 -11.53 25.03 -14.15
N PHE A 152 -11.80 24.21 -13.13
CA PHE A 152 -11.36 24.48 -11.76
C PHE A 152 -9.83 24.64 -11.66
N LEU A 153 -9.07 23.73 -12.29
CA LEU A 153 -7.61 23.81 -12.31
C LEU A 153 -7.10 25.04 -13.07
N LYS A 154 -7.73 25.44 -14.17
CA LYS A 154 -7.38 26.67 -14.90
C LYS A 154 -7.63 27.91 -14.05
N ASN A 155 -8.79 27.99 -13.40
CA ASN A 155 -9.14 29.10 -12.52
C ASN A 155 -8.17 29.21 -11.34
N ARG A 156 -7.84 28.07 -10.73
CA ARG A 156 -6.85 28.00 -9.64
C ARG A 156 -5.43 28.32 -10.14
N LYS A 157 -5.09 27.97 -11.38
CA LYS A 157 -3.82 28.36 -11.99
C LYS A 157 -3.73 29.87 -12.17
N ALA A 158 -4.80 30.52 -12.61
CA ALA A 158 -4.86 31.97 -12.79
C ALA A 158 -4.90 32.75 -11.48
N GLN A 159 -5.52 32.20 -10.43
CA GLN A 159 -5.70 32.88 -9.14
C GLN A 159 -4.42 32.91 -8.28
N VAL A 160 -3.50 31.95 -8.46
CA VAL A 160 -2.25 31.90 -7.68
C VAL A 160 -1.20 32.78 -8.36
N PRO A 161 -0.70 33.85 -7.70
CA PRO A 161 0.38 34.66 -8.26
C PRO A 161 1.63 33.78 -8.40
N ARG A 162 2.05 33.56 -9.64
CA ARG A 162 3.28 32.85 -9.98
C ARG A 162 4.14 33.76 -10.82
N SER A 163 5.46 33.62 -10.70
CA SER A 163 6.36 34.27 -11.66
C SER A 163 6.07 33.72 -13.07
N SER A 164 6.05 34.61 -14.06
CA SER A 164 5.81 34.25 -15.47
C SER A 164 6.77 33.17 -15.97
N SER A 165 8.01 33.18 -15.47
CA SER A 165 9.04 32.16 -15.74
C SER A 165 8.62 30.74 -15.35
N ILE A 166 7.91 30.55 -14.22
CA ILE A 166 7.42 29.23 -13.79
C ILE A 166 6.21 28.79 -14.62
N LEU A 167 5.39 29.74 -15.08
CA LEU A 167 4.23 29.46 -15.93
C LEU A 167 4.63 29.07 -17.36
N THR A 168 5.59 29.77 -17.95
CA THR A 168 6.08 29.50 -19.32
C THR A 168 7.03 28.31 -19.38
N ASN A 169 7.76 28.07 -18.29
CA ASN A 169 8.78 27.03 -18.21
C ASN A 169 8.48 25.99 -17.12
N SER A 170 7.23 25.56 -16.97
CA SER A 170 6.86 24.63 -15.88
C SER A 170 7.58 23.27 -15.97
N SER A 171 7.90 22.81 -17.19
CA SER A 171 8.51 21.51 -17.44
C SER A 171 10.03 21.48 -17.23
N GLN A 172 10.73 22.62 -17.35
CA GLN A 172 12.17 22.72 -17.08
C GLN A 172 12.48 23.41 -15.74
N ALA A 173 11.60 24.27 -15.21
CA ALA A 173 11.74 24.83 -13.85
C ALA A 173 11.74 23.74 -12.76
N LEU A 174 10.85 22.76 -12.85
CA LEU A 174 10.84 21.63 -11.90
C LEU A 174 12.02 20.68 -12.11
N ARG A 175 12.56 20.62 -13.34
CA ARG A 175 13.72 19.78 -13.68
C ARG A 175 15.02 20.28 -13.04
N LEU A 176 15.13 21.58 -12.78
CA LEU A 176 16.25 22.16 -12.03
C LEU A 176 16.16 21.85 -10.53
N VAL A 177 14.95 21.76 -9.97
CA VAL A 177 14.74 21.41 -8.55
C VAL A 177 14.97 19.93 -8.29
N THR A 178 14.65 19.05 -9.24
CA THR A 178 14.87 17.60 -9.13
C THR A 178 16.19 17.13 -9.78
N GLY A 179 17.02 18.05 -10.27
CA GLY A 179 18.19 17.77 -11.12
C GLY A 179 19.55 18.02 -10.48
N ALA A 180 19.63 18.28 -9.17
CA ALA A 180 20.89 18.49 -8.46
C ALA A 180 21.55 17.19 -7.95
N SER A 181 21.36 16.05 -8.65
CA SER A 181 22.07 14.81 -8.34
C SER A 181 22.56 13.99 -9.55
N SER A 182 22.54 14.53 -10.78
CA SER A 182 23.20 13.85 -11.90
C SER A 182 24.09 14.81 -12.69
N ALA A 183 25.29 15.03 -12.16
CA ALA A 183 26.40 15.65 -12.88
C ALA A 183 26.69 14.86 -14.17
N LYS A 184 26.45 15.46 -15.34
CA LYS A 184 26.97 14.94 -16.61
C LYS A 184 28.46 15.27 -16.67
N LYS A 185 29.32 14.27 -16.44
CA LYS A 185 30.74 14.31 -16.85
C LYS A 185 30.79 14.42 -18.37
N GLN A 186 31.36 15.52 -18.87
CA GLN A 186 31.71 15.69 -20.29
C GLN A 186 32.93 14.81 -20.61
N PRO A 187 32.95 14.03 -21.70
CA PRO A 187 34.17 13.36 -22.15
C PRO A 187 35.10 14.40 -22.80
N ARG A 188 36.26 14.63 -22.18
CA ARG A 188 37.37 15.35 -22.84
C ARG A 188 37.91 14.47 -23.97
N ARG A 189 37.82 14.96 -25.20
CA ARG A 189 38.54 14.40 -26.34
C ARG A 189 40.03 14.77 -26.19
N LYS A 190 40.89 13.76 -26.28
CA LYS A 190 42.33 13.93 -26.52
C LYS A 190 42.55 14.17 -28.00
#